data_AF-A0A2L1U0N0-F1
#
_entry.id   AF-A0A2L1U0N0-F1
#
_cell.length_a   1.000
_cell.length_b   1.000
_cell.length_c   1.000
_cell.angle_alpha   90.00
_cell.angle_beta   90.00
_cell.angle_gamma   90.00
#
_symmetry.space_group_name_H-M   'P 1'
#
loop_
_entity.id
_entity.type
_entity.pdbx_description
1 polymer ?
#
loop_
_entity_poly.entity_id
_entity_poly.type
_entity_poly.pdbx_seq_one_letter_code
_entity_poly.pdbx_strand_id
1 'polypeptide(L)'
;MESGTKADIAAATGLSFPTFGTLLSSLVDSGEVIQLSLDESTGGRPAERFAINLYHTITEVLQKLIHQYETIRVISVGLSGGIEEGKIFFIPGYLELEHFDIIDHLTRTFGIPVLAENEIPVFSGNLDLCLSIVFRH
;
A
#
# COMPACT_ATOMS: atom_id res chain seq x y z
N MET A 1 8.91 2.69 4.62
CA MET A 1 7.83 2.33 5.54
C MET A 1 8.27 2.41 6.98
N GLU A 2 7.44 2.97 7.85
CA GLU A 2 7.45 2.62 9.26
C GLU A 2 6.98 1.16 9.37
N SER A 3 7.94 0.23 9.40
CA SER A 3 7.69 -1.16 9.76
C SER A 3 8.03 -1.35 11.24
N GLY A 4 7.15 -2.00 11.99
CA GLY A 4 7.40 -2.30 13.40
C GLY A 4 7.64 -3.79 13.62
N THR A 5 8.37 -4.14 14.68
CA THR A 5 8.36 -5.52 15.19
C THR A 5 7.09 -5.77 15.99
N LYS A 6 6.77 -7.05 16.27
CA LYS A 6 5.69 -7.41 17.20
C LYS A 6 5.79 -6.71 18.55
N ALA A 7 7.00 -6.46 19.05
CA ALA A 7 7.22 -5.80 20.34
C ALA A 7 6.91 -4.30 20.26
N ASP A 8 7.33 -3.62 19.19
CA ASP A 8 7.09 -2.19 18.99
C ASP A 8 5.60 -1.90 18.85
N ILE A 9 4.88 -2.71 18.07
CA ILE A 9 3.45 -2.52 17.81
C ILE A 9 2.63 -2.88 19.06
N ALA A 10 3.00 -3.93 19.81
CA ALA A 10 2.35 -4.26 21.09
C ALA A 10 2.52 -3.13 22.12
N ALA A 11 3.72 -2.55 22.21
CA ALA A 11 4.00 -1.43 23.12
C ALA A 11 3.20 -0.17 22.74
N ALA A 12 3.07 0.12 21.44
CA ALA A 12 2.31 1.26 20.95
C ALA A 12 0.79 1.12 21.14
N THR A 13 0.26 -0.11 21.06
CA THR A 13 -1.19 -0.39 21.18
C THR A 13 -1.68 -0.58 22.61
N GLY A 14 -0.78 -0.81 23.57
CA GLY A 14 -1.13 -1.08 24.97
C GLY A 14 -1.84 -2.42 25.21
N LEU A 15 -1.85 -3.31 24.21
CA LEU A 15 -2.49 -4.62 24.28
C LEU A 15 -1.57 -5.69 24.88
N SER A 16 -2.16 -6.72 25.49
CA SER A 16 -1.37 -7.88 25.94
C SER A 16 -0.83 -8.66 24.73
N PHE A 17 0.37 -9.26 24.85
CA PHE A 17 0.99 -10.05 23.78
C PHE A 17 0.07 -11.10 23.13
N PRO A 18 -0.73 -11.89 23.90
CA PRO A 18 -1.69 -12.83 23.31
C PRO A 18 -2.80 -12.14 22.51
N THR A 19 -3.40 -11.07 23.05
CA THR A 19 -4.45 -10.30 22.36
C THR A 19 -3.91 -9.68 21.07
N PHE A 20 -2.71 -9.10 21.15
CA PHE A 20 -2.03 -8.51 20.01
C PHE A 20 -1.68 -9.56 18.95
N GLY A 21 -1.17 -10.73 19.36
CA GLY A 21 -0.83 -11.81 18.43
C GLY A 21 -2.04 -12.30 17.62
N THR A 22 -3.19 -12.46 18.26
CA THR A 22 -4.44 -12.82 17.58
C THR A 22 -4.89 -11.72 16.62
N LEU A 23 -4.88 -10.46 17.07
CA LEU A 23 -5.29 -9.31 16.25
C LEU A 23 -4.38 -9.14 15.03
N LEU A 24 -3.06 -9.20 15.21
CA LEU A 24 -2.10 -9.13 14.13
C LEU A 24 -2.29 -10.26 13.12
N SER A 25 -2.57 -11.48 13.60
CA SER A 25 -2.86 -12.61 12.71
C SER A 25 -4.13 -12.35 11.90
N SER A 26 -5.21 -11.84 12.52
CA SER A 26 -6.43 -11.47 11.80
C SER A 26 -6.22 -10.35 10.77
N LEU A 27 -5.36 -9.37 11.05
CA LEU A 27 -5.02 -8.30 10.10
C LEU A 27 -4.17 -8.80 8.92
N VAL A 28 -3.33 -9.81 9.16
CA VAL A 28 -2.60 -10.50 8.09
C VAL A 28 -3.56 -11.35 7.26
N ASP A 29 -4.47 -12.08 7.93
CA ASP A 29 -5.48 -12.91 7.27
C ASP A 29 -6.48 -12.07 6.44
N SER A 30 -6.82 -10.85 6.87
CA SER A 30 -7.64 -9.92 6.09
C SER A 30 -6.87 -9.26 4.94
N GLY A 31 -5.54 -9.32 4.96
CA GLY A 31 -4.68 -8.66 3.98
C GLY A 31 -4.45 -7.18 4.26
N GLU A 32 -4.93 -6.62 5.37
CA GLU A 32 -4.67 -5.23 5.79
C GLU A 32 -3.22 -5.01 6.23
N VAL A 33 -2.55 -6.06 6.70
CA VAL A 33 -1.14 -6.08 7.10
C VAL A 33 -0.41 -7.15 6.32
N ILE A 34 0.81 -6.83 5.85
CA ILE A 34 1.73 -7.80 5.26
C ILE A 34 2.90 -8.06 6.20
N GLN A 35 3.36 -9.31 6.22
CA GLN A 35 4.60 -9.70 6.91
C GLN A 35 5.78 -9.48 5.96
N LEU A 36 6.76 -8.69 6.42
CA LEU A 36 8.02 -8.46 5.71
C LEU A 36 9.09 -9.44 6.20
N SER A 37 9.88 -9.99 5.28
CA SER A 37 11.07 -10.80 5.59
C SER A 37 12.24 -9.89 5.98
N LEU A 38 13.08 -10.34 6.90
CA LEU A 38 14.02 -9.50 7.64
C LEU A 38 15.38 -9.31 6.99
N ASP A 39 15.94 -8.13 7.29
CA ASP A 39 17.37 -7.84 7.34
C ASP A 39 18.25 -9.03 7.78
N GLU A 40 19.44 -9.12 7.18
CA GLU A 40 20.52 -9.98 7.64
C GLU A 40 20.90 -9.62 9.09
N SER A 41 20.44 -10.41 10.07
CA SER A 41 20.81 -10.19 11.47
C SER A 41 22.26 -10.63 11.73
N THR A 42 23.14 -9.66 12.01
CA THR A 42 24.50 -9.89 12.54
C THR A 42 24.49 -10.32 14.02
N GLY A 43 23.72 -11.36 14.38
CA GLY A 43 23.93 -12.10 15.64
C GLY A 43 22.74 -12.31 16.59
N GLY A 44 21.48 -12.19 16.16
CA GLY A 44 20.29 -12.44 17.01
C GLY A 44 19.16 -13.23 16.33
N ARG A 45 18.10 -13.58 17.10
CA ARG A 45 16.87 -14.17 16.52
C ARG A 45 16.21 -13.12 15.61
N PRO A 46 15.97 -13.40 14.31
CA PRO A 46 15.41 -12.41 13.39
C PRO A 46 14.03 -11.92 13.89
N ALA A 47 13.85 -10.61 14.04
CA ALA A 47 12.62 -10.01 14.58
C ALA A 47 11.59 -9.71 13.47
N GLU A 48 10.55 -10.54 13.28
CA GLU A 48 9.58 -10.38 12.19
C GLU A 48 9.02 -8.95 12.10
N ARG A 49 9.03 -8.37 10.89
CA ARG A 49 8.53 -7.01 10.62
C ARG A 49 7.17 -7.05 9.94
N PHE A 50 6.33 -6.10 10.28
CA PHE A 50 4.97 -5.95 9.77
C PHE A 50 4.71 -4.54 9.26
N ALA A 51 3.74 -4.46 8.37
CA ALA A 51 3.58 -3.36 7.43
C ALA A 51 2.11 -3.21 7.00
N ILE A 52 1.58 -2.00 6.88
CA ILE A 52 0.26 -1.78 6.29
C ILE A 52 0.30 -2.13 4.80
N ASN A 53 -0.68 -2.90 4.35
CA ASN A 53 -0.88 -3.16 2.94
C ASN A 53 -1.57 -1.96 2.27
N LEU A 54 -0.77 -1.02 1.76
CA LEU A 54 -1.33 0.14 1.06
C LEU A 54 -2.25 -0.25 -0.10
N TYR A 55 -1.93 -1.32 -0.82
CA TYR A 55 -2.76 -1.79 -1.91
C TYR A 55 -4.18 -2.14 -1.43
N HIS A 56 -4.30 -2.80 -0.27
CA HIS A 56 -5.61 -3.08 0.34
C HIS A 56 -6.39 -1.78 0.62
N THR A 57 -5.75 -0.81 1.27
CA THR A 57 -6.37 0.48 1.59
C THR A 57 -6.83 1.24 0.34
N ILE A 58 -5.99 1.34 -0.70
CA ILE A 58 -6.32 2.02 -1.96
C ILE A 58 -7.51 1.34 -2.63
N THR A 59 -7.49 0.01 -2.68
CA THR A 59 -8.56 -0.79 -3.31
C THR A 59 -9.89 -0.56 -2.62
N GLU A 60 -9.93 -0.56 -1.28
CA GLU A 60 -11.16 -0.27 -0.54
C GLU A 60 -11.69 1.14 -0.80
N VAL A 61 -10.82 2.14 -0.81
CA VAL A 61 -11.21 3.54 -1.04
C VAL A 61 -11.76 3.69 -2.46
N LEU A 62 -11.07 3.15 -3.46
CA LEU A 62 -11.53 3.14 -4.85
C LEU A 62 -12.87 2.42 -4.99
N GLN A 63 -13.02 1.25 -4.38
CA GLN A 63 -14.26 0.49 -4.41
C GLN A 63 -15.41 1.32 -3.85
N LYS A 64 -15.25 1.94 -2.67
CA LYS A 64 -16.28 2.80 -2.06
C LYS A 64 -16.66 3.97 -2.98
N LEU A 65 -15.67 4.65 -3.58
CA LEU A 65 -15.91 5.78 -4.47
C LEU A 65 -16.61 5.38 -5.77
N ILE A 66 -16.22 4.28 -6.39
CA ILE A 66 -16.83 3.76 -7.63
C ILE A 66 -18.28 3.34 -7.39
N HIS A 67 -18.58 2.70 -6.25
CA HIS A 67 -19.95 2.35 -5.89
C HIS A 67 -20.81 3.58 -5.59
N GLN A 68 -20.22 4.60 -4.95
CA GLN A 68 -20.93 5.82 -4.59
C GLN A 68 -21.19 6.72 -5.81
N TYR A 69 -20.31 6.70 -6.79
CA TYR A 69 -20.37 7.56 -7.96
C TYR A 69 -20.26 6.76 -9.26
N GLU A 70 -21.40 6.29 -9.77
CA GLU A 70 -21.48 5.53 -11.03
C GLU A 70 -21.00 6.29 -12.28
N THR A 71 -20.78 7.61 -12.16
CA THR A 71 -20.24 8.47 -13.23
C THR A 71 -18.71 8.42 -13.34
N ILE A 72 -18.02 7.75 -12.42
CA ILE A 72 -16.58 7.51 -12.55
C ILE A 72 -16.34 6.62 -13.78
N ARG A 73 -15.43 7.08 -14.65
CA ARG A 73 -15.12 6.42 -15.92
C ARG A 73 -13.63 6.28 -16.16
N VAL A 74 -12.78 6.94 -15.38
CA VAL A 74 -11.32 6.83 -15.43
C VAL A 74 -10.76 7.04 -14.02
N ILE A 75 -9.72 6.27 -13.68
CA ILE A 75 -8.90 6.48 -12.48
C ILE A 75 -7.54 6.99 -12.95
N SER A 76 -7.01 8.02 -12.30
CA SER A 76 -5.63 8.47 -12.50
C SER A 76 -4.84 8.25 -11.21
N VAL A 77 -3.63 7.71 -11.34
CA VAL A 77 -2.74 7.39 -10.22
C VAL A 77 -1.46 8.21 -10.39
N GLY A 78 -1.21 9.12 -9.46
CA GLY A 78 0.04 9.86 -9.35
C GLY A 78 0.95 9.19 -8.33
N LEU A 79 2.20 8.90 -8.70
CA LEU A 79 3.18 8.32 -7.77
C LEU A 79 4.35 9.28 -7.56
N SER A 80 4.76 9.47 -6.31
CA SER A 80 6.05 10.09 -5.96
C SER A 80 7.18 9.06 -6.13
N GLY A 81 7.19 8.49 -7.31
CA GLY A 81 7.94 7.32 -7.70
C GLY A 81 7.73 7.07 -9.19
N GLY A 82 8.76 6.59 -9.88
CA GLY A 82 8.66 6.42 -11.33
C GLY A 82 7.67 5.32 -11.68
N ILE A 83 6.80 5.54 -12.67
CA ILE A 83 6.11 4.47 -13.38
C ILE A 83 6.76 4.33 -14.75
N GLU A 84 7.20 3.10 -15.05
CA GLU A 84 7.78 2.71 -16.34
C GLU A 84 7.01 1.51 -16.87
N GLU A 85 6.50 1.61 -18.11
CA GLU A 85 5.70 0.56 -18.75
C GLU A 85 4.50 0.05 -17.92
N GLY A 86 3.86 0.96 -17.17
CA GLY A 86 2.73 0.64 -16.28
C GLY A 86 3.10 0.02 -14.94
N LYS A 87 4.38 -0.29 -14.74
CA LYS A 87 4.93 -0.85 -13.51
C LYS A 87 5.58 0.23 -12.66
N ILE A 88 5.48 0.04 -11.36
CA ILE A 88 6.16 0.90 -10.40
C ILE A 88 7.66 0.58 -10.45
N PHE A 89 8.47 1.59 -10.82
CA PHE A 89 9.93 1.49 -10.86
C PHE A 89 10.53 1.64 -9.47
N PHE A 90 10.09 2.64 -8.71
CA PHE A 90 10.58 2.89 -7.36
C PHE A 90 9.67 3.86 -6.63
N ILE A 91 9.26 3.53 -5.41
CA ILE A 91 8.67 4.47 -4.45
C ILE A 91 9.44 4.31 -3.15
N PRO A 92 10.09 5.37 -2.62
CA PRO A 92 10.75 5.30 -1.33
C PRO A 92 9.83 4.73 -0.26
N GLY A 93 10.25 3.63 0.35
CA GLY A 93 9.52 3.05 1.47
C GLY A 93 8.40 2.07 1.14
N TYR A 94 8.16 1.74 -0.14
CA TYR A 94 7.21 0.72 -0.61
C TYR A 94 7.87 -0.26 -1.57
N LEU A 95 8.87 -1.01 -1.09
CA LEU A 95 9.66 -1.95 -1.91
C LEU A 95 8.83 -3.11 -2.46
N GLU A 96 7.78 -3.51 -1.73
CA GLU A 96 6.86 -4.56 -2.14
C GLU A 96 6.05 -4.23 -3.39
N LEU A 97 5.98 -2.94 -3.75
CA LEU A 97 5.30 -2.46 -4.95
C LEU A 97 6.24 -2.37 -6.15
N GLU A 98 7.56 -2.57 -5.99
CA GLU A 98 8.50 -2.55 -7.11
C GLU A 98 8.13 -3.62 -8.15
N HIS A 99 8.15 -3.22 -9.43
CA HIS A 99 7.70 -4.01 -10.58
C HIS A 99 6.21 -4.38 -10.61
N PHE A 100 5.41 -3.91 -9.66
CA PHE A 100 3.97 -4.14 -9.66
C PHE A 100 3.30 -3.32 -10.77
N ASP A 101 2.55 -4.00 -11.65
CA ASP A 101 1.78 -3.36 -12.73
C ASP A 101 0.46 -2.80 -12.16
N ILE A 102 0.57 -1.64 -11.52
CA ILE A 102 -0.55 -1.00 -10.84
C ILE A 102 -1.64 -0.59 -11.82
N ILE A 103 -1.28 -0.23 -13.06
CA ILE A 103 -2.24 0.20 -14.08
C ILE A 103 -3.11 -0.98 -14.51
N ASP A 104 -2.49 -2.07 -14.99
CA ASP A 104 -3.20 -3.25 -15.48
C ASP A 104 -4.02 -3.89 -14.37
N HIS A 105 -3.44 -3.98 -13.17
CA HIS A 105 -4.09 -4.58 -12.02
C HIS A 105 -5.35 -3.82 -11.58
N LEU A 106 -5.27 -2.50 -11.41
CA LEU A 106 -6.43 -1.68 -11.04
C LEU A 106 -7.47 -1.65 -12.18
N THR A 107 -7.02 -1.63 -13.44
CA THR A 107 -7.93 -1.66 -14.61
C THR A 107 -8.76 -2.93 -14.63
N ARG A 108 -8.14 -4.09 -14.40
CA ARG A 108 -8.84 -5.38 -14.31
C ARG A 108 -9.75 -5.46 -13.10
N THR A 109 -9.30 -4.94 -11.95
CA THR A 109 -10.05 -4.99 -10.69
C THR A 109 -11.35 -4.20 -10.78
N PHE A 110 -11.32 -3.02 -11.39
CA PHE A 110 -12.48 -2.13 -11.41
C PHE A 110 -13.23 -2.08 -12.75
N GLY A 111 -12.67 -2.66 -13.82
CA GLY A 111 -13.27 -2.61 -15.16
C GLY A 111 -13.29 -1.19 -15.75
N ILE A 112 -12.48 -0.28 -15.20
CA ILE A 112 -12.40 1.13 -15.55
C ILE A 112 -10.96 1.44 -15.97
N PRO A 113 -10.73 2.20 -17.06
CA PRO A 113 -9.39 2.61 -17.46
C PRO A 113 -8.61 3.31 -16.34
N VAL A 114 -7.35 2.94 -16.17
CA VAL A 114 -6.41 3.56 -15.24
C VAL A 114 -5.31 4.28 -16.02
N LEU A 115 -4.97 5.49 -15.60
CA LEU A 115 -3.87 6.29 -16.13
C LEU A 115 -2.82 6.50 -15.03
N ALA A 116 -1.56 6.59 -15.45
CA ALA A 116 -0.44 6.90 -14.58
C ALA A 116 0.04 8.33 -14.83
N GLU A 117 0.16 9.10 -13.77
CA GLU A 117 0.78 10.42 -13.77
C GLU A 117 2.15 10.30 -13.09
N ASN A 118 3.21 10.51 -13.87
CA ASN A 118 4.56 10.60 -13.32
C ASN A 118 4.72 12.00 -12.71
N GLU A 119 4.68 12.07 -11.38
CA GLU A 119 5.06 13.29 -10.69
C GLU A 119 6.59 13.41 -10.65
N ILE A 120 7.08 14.65 -10.68
CA ILE A 120 8.49 14.90 -10.38
C ILE A 120 8.69 14.48 -8.92
N PRO A 121 9.60 13.55 -8.59
CA PRO A 121 9.80 13.12 -7.22
C PRO A 121 10.20 14.33 -6.37
N VAL A 122 9.27 14.82 -5.56
CA VAL A 122 9.53 15.93 -4.64
C VAL A 122 10.09 15.31 -3.37
N PHE A 123 11.38 15.49 -3.13
CA PHE A 123 12.07 15.02 -1.91
C PHE A 123 11.56 15.69 -0.61
N SER A 124 10.49 16.48 -0.66
CA SER A 124 9.91 17.16 0.49
C SER A 124 8.57 16.54 0.89
N GLY A 125 8.63 15.44 1.63
CA GLY A 125 7.67 15.09 2.68
C GLY A 125 6.23 14.75 2.29
N ASN A 126 5.85 13.52 2.64
CA ASN A 126 4.53 13.07 3.12
C ASN A 126 3.42 12.70 2.12
N LEU A 127 3.63 12.73 0.80
CA LEU A 127 2.74 12.01 -0.12
C LEU A 127 3.54 11.13 -1.07
N ASP A 128 3.61 9.84 -0.74
CA ASP A 128 4.30 8.86 -1.57
C ASP A 128 3.40 8.32 -2.72
N LEU A 129 2.08 8.56 -2.61
CA LEU A 129 1.05 8.16 -3.57
C LEU A 129 -0.11 9.17 -3.55
N CYS A 130 -0.52 9.65 -4.73
CA CYS A 130 -1.69 10.49 -4.96
C CYS A 130 -2.69 9.75 -5.88
N LEU A 131 -3.98 9.86 -5.59
CA LEU A 131 -5.03 9.24 -6.39
C LEU A 131 -5.99 10.34 -6.87
N SER A 132 -6.06 10.52 -8.19
CA SER A 132 -6.94 11.48 -8.84
C SER A 132 -8.04 10.74 -9.60
N ILE A 133 -9.31 10.92 -9.21
CA ILE A 133 -10.43 10.27 -9.89
C ILE A 133 -11.09 11.26 -10.83
N VAL A 134 -11.27 10.86 -12.10
CA VAL A 134 -11.88 11.70 -13.13
C VAL A 134 -13.34 11.28 -13.35
N PHE A 135 -14.23 12.21 -13.06
CA PHE A 135 -15.66 12.11 -13.38
C PHE A 135 -15.88 12.68 -14.79
N ARG A 136 -16.61 11.98 -15.66
CA ARG A 136 -17.18 12.59 -16.86
C ARG A 136 -18.66 12.87 -16.62
N HIS A 137 -19.09 14.07 -17.00
CA HIS A 137 -20.49 14.37 -17.28
C HIS A 137 -20.92 13.75 -18.62
#